data_AF-A0A7Z0NSP9-F1
#
_entry.id   AF-A0A7Z0NSP9-F1
#
_cell.length_a   1.000
_cell.length_b   1.000
_cell.length_c   1.000
_cell.angle_alpha   90.00
_cell.angle_beta   90.00
_cell.angle_gamma   90.00
#
_symmetry.space_group_name_H-M   'P 1'
#
loop_
_entity.id
_entity.type
_entity.pdbx_description
1 polymer ?
#
loop_
_entity_poly.entity_id
_entity_poly.type
_entity_poly.pdbx_seq_one_letter_code
_entity_poly.pdbx_strand_id
1 'polypeptide(L)'
;MTRRVILPPLYDLSLEPILGPGDELFDANAEFLDRLCAPVGLRAWAESAARPASGVATAETATRALFAAGAATILDRGRYDWGRLRATGLALRLTAEADPAIRLAVDDVELVNGTTESGADVVSAAAGTALFAPEADRARSWAPGARVHLLVETDQQVPAAAAVAVALGPHRVTLCGRFAAAHRRALRALAPFAGAEFEDWTPSWRLRREWAPAGEDIRWVRDAHQWHPGRPWAGWLAPEQAVLLPARAWRDCRGVALTVARFSAWSAVTGVSGVDTDLETVRRLVGDDRLAVELLVGAPGLDAEATTTAARRLRSGPGPRLAGLSPFRLTSRTGPRSSTMWGGVPLTRQDSPRHDLPRWDRFHGPGSLDDADRQRITGALTAEFGAETELYPGRLACCALAPGGQPSATWEPSAAVVEASGAGPDGRGPGSFVVNLRTGSAFRLHPRLTPVVRRLASGDAAVWQHLSDTVRTKLSGQLVRAGAIRSPQ
;
A
#
# COMPACT_ATOMS: atom_id res chain seq x y z
N MET A 1 7.80 -8.89 32.25
CA MET A 1 6.50 -9.51 31.95
C MET A 1 6.50 -9.85 30.48
N THR A 2 6.24 -11.11 30.13
CA THR A 2 6.24 -11.58 28.74
C THR A 2 4.90 -11.25 28.09
N ARG A 3 4.90 -10.60 26.93
CA ARG A 3 3.69 -10.26 26.18
C ARG A 3 3.37 -11.35 25.16
N ARG A 4 2.08 -11.70 25.08
CA ARG A 4 1.49 -12.36 23.91
C ARG A 4 0.86 -11.30 23.03
N VAL A 5 1.46 -11.02 21.89
CA VAL A 5 1.07 -9.96 20.98
C VAL A 5 0.33 -10.56 19.80
N ILE A 6 -0.82 -9.98 19.45
CA ILE A 6 -1.54 -10.25 18.21
C ILE A 6 -1.43 -9.01 17.34
N LEU A 7 -0.95 -9.17 16.11
CA LEU A 7 -1.02 -8.15 15.07
C LEU A 7 -2.26 -8.41 14.21
N PRO A 8 -3.37 -7.66 14.38
CA PRO A 8 -4.58 -7.83 13.58
C PRO A 8 -4.33 -7.61 12.09
N PRO A 9 -5.13 -8.23 11.22
CA PRO A 9 -5.15 -7.93 9.78
C PRO A 9 -5.23 -6.45 9.44
N LEU A 10 -4.83 -6.14 8.21
CA LEU A 10 -4.85 -4.79 7.61
C LEU A 10 -3.79 -3.85 8.18
N TYR A 11 -2.62 -4.40 8.52
CA TYR A 11 -1.40 -3.64 8.73
C TYR A 11 -0.47 -3.74 7.51
N ASP A 12 0.55 -2.88 7.46
CA ASP A 12 1.59 -2.91 6.44
C ASP A 12 2.20 -4.31 6.31
N LEU A 13 1.97 -4.93 5.15
CA LEU A 13 2.40 -6.28 4.82
C LEU A 13 3.93 -6.45 4.79
N SER A 14 4.67 -5.35 4.71
CA SER A 14 6.13 -5.35 4.63
C SER A 14 6.81 -5.11 5.97
N LEU A 15 6.05 -4.88 7.04
CA LEU A 15 6.56 -4.63 8.37
C LEU A 15 6.24 -5.77 9.35
N GLU A 16 7.13 -5.94 10.31
CA GLU A 16 6.90 -6.76 11.50
C GLU A 16 7.38 -6.04 12.77
N PRO A 17 6.72 -6.27 13.93
CA PRO A 17 7.08 -5.63 15.18
C PRO A 17 8.35 -6.26 15.75
N ILE A 18 9.17 -5.44 16.40
CA ILE A 18 10.37 -5.87 17.11
C ILE A 18 9.99 -6.06 18.57
N LEU A 19 9.93 -7.33 18.98
CA LEU A 19 9.48 -7.71 20.31
C LEU A 19 10.62 -7.79 21.32
N GLY A 20 10.27 -7.71 22.62
CA GLY A 20 11.21 -7.90 23.70
C GLY A 20 11.61 -9.38 23.88
N PRO A 21 12.67 -9.66 24.64
CA PRO A 21 13.05 -11.04 24.96
C PRO A 21 11.89 -11.80 25.62
N GLY A 22 11.52 -12.94 25.03
CA GLY A 22 10.48 -13.83 25.53
C GLY A 22 9.06 -13.52 25.01
N ASP A 23 8.81 -12.33 24.47
CA ASP A 23 7.51 -11.99 23.89
C ASP A 23 7.17 -12.90 22.69
N GLU A 24 5.89 -13.26 22.56
CA GLU A 24 5.37 -14.14 21.50
C GLU A 24 4.47 -13.32 20.56
N LEU A 25 4.57 -13.57 19.24
CA LEU A 25 3.73 -12.94 18.22
C LEU A 25 2.82 -13.97 17.55
N PHE A 26 1.53 -13.66 17.49
CA PHE A 26 0.61 -14.20 16.49
C PHE A 26 0.33 -13.15 15.42
N ASP A 27 0.89 -13.38 14.23
CA ASP A 27 0.79 -12.45 13.11
C ASP A 27 -0.44 -12.75 12.25
N ALA A 28 -1.61 -12.37 12.75
CA ALA A 28 -2.87 -12.55 12.05
C ALA A 28 -2.89 -11.78 10.71
N ASN A 29 -2.12 -10.70 10.58
CA ASN A 29 -1.97 -9.98 9.32
C ASN A 29 -1.30 -10.81 8.24
N ALA A 30 -0.19 -11.49 8.56
CA ALA A 30 0.47 -12.38 7.62
C ALA A 30 -0.44 -13.56 7.22
N GLU A 31 -1.10 -14.21 8.19
CA GLU A 31 -2.01 -15.34 7.89
C GLU A 31 -3.19 -14.93 7.01
N PHE A 32 -3.79 -13.77 7.28
CA PHE A 32 -4.86 -13.19 6.47
C PHE A 32 -4.41 -12.96 5.03
N LEU A 33 -3.25 -12.33 4.84
CA LEU A 33 -2.71 -12.05 3.52
C LEU A 33 -2.33 -13.34 2.78
N ASP A 34 -1.72 -14.31 3.45
CA ASP A 34 -1.37 -15.61 2.84
C ASP A 34 -2.62 -16.36 2.36
N ARG A 35 -3.69 -16.35 3.15
CA ARG A 35 -4.97 -16.98 2.78
C ARG A 35 -5.63 -16.27 1.60
N LEU A 36 -5.75 -14.94 1.64
CA LEU A 36 -6.44 -14.19 0.58
C LEU A 36 -5.63 -14.08 -0.72
N CYS A 37 -4.30 -14.09 -0.62
CA CYS A 37 -3.40 -14.04 -1.76
C CYS A 37 -2.96 -15.44 -2.23
N ALA A 38 -3.57 -16.51 -1.74
CA ALA A 38 -3.24 -17.87 -2.14
C ALA A 38 -3.44 -18.05 -3.67
N PRO A 39 -2.37 -18.39 -4.44
CA PRO A 39 -2.47 -18.46 -5.90
C PRO A 39 -3.49 -19.48 -6.40
N VAL A 40 -3.69 -20.57 -5.65
CA VAL A 40 -4.74 -21.56 -5.92
C VAL A 40 -6.15 -20.96 -5.91
N GLY A 41 -6.44 -20.07 -4.95
CA GLY A 41 -7.75 -19.41 -4.86
C GLY A 41 -8.00 -18.48 -6.04
N LEU A 42 -6.97 -17.72 -6.45
CA LEU A 42 -7.05 -16.83 -7.61
C LEU A 42 -7.24 -17.58 -8.93
N ARG A 43 -6.61 -18.74 -9.09
CA ARG A 43 -6.82 -19.62 -10.26
C ARG A 43 -8.24 -20.16 -10.29
N ALA A 44 -8.72 -20.69 -9.17
CA ALA A 44 -10.08 -21.20 -9.06
C ALA A 44 -11.11 -20.09 -9.38
N TRP A 45 -10.89 -18.87 -8.89
CA TRP A 45 -11.70 -17.71 -9.22
C TRP A 45 -11.65 -17.40 -10.73
N ALA A 46 -10.46 -17.36 -11.34
CA ALA A 46 -10.28 -17.09 -12.76
C ALA A 46 -10.99 -18.15 -13.64
N GLU A 47 -10.86 -19.43 -13.30
CA GLU A 47 -11.50 -20.54 -14.02
C GLU A 47 -13.02 -20.54 -13.89
N SER A 48 -13.55 -20.09 -12.74
CA SER A 48 -14.98 -19.91 -12.52
C SER A 48 -15.50 -18.74 -13.37
N ALA A 49 -14.82 -17.58 -13.31
CA ALA A 49 -15.17 -16.40 -14.08
C ALA A 49 -15.07 -16.62 -15.61
N ALA A 50 -14.18 -17.50 -16.06
CA ALA A 50 -14.04 -17.87 -17.46
C ALA A 50 -15.15 -18.82 -17.98
N ARG A 51 -16.00 -19.37 -17.10
CA ARG A 51 -17.10 -20.30 -17.42
C ARG A 51 -18.46 -19.66 -17.08
N PRO A 52 -19.08 -18.90 -17.99
CA PRO A 52 -20.32 -18.17 -17.71
C PRO A 52 -21.49 -19.14 -17.51
N ALA A 53 -22.31 -18.88 -16.48
CA ALA A 53 -23.52 -19.66 -16.21
C ALA A 53 -24.61 -19.53 -17.31
N SER A 54 -24.57 -18.46 -18.12
CA SER A 54 -25.57 -18.14 -19.16
C SER A 54 -25.05 -18.23 -20.60
N GLY A 55 -23.88 -18.85 -20.81
CA GLY A 55 -23.33 -19.11 -22.16
C GLY A 55 -22.61 -17.93 -22.83
N VAL A 56 -22.59 -16.72 -22.24
CA VAL A 56 -21.79 -15.58 -22.74
C VAL A 56 -21.06 -14.89 -21.58
N ALA A 57 -19.73 -14.87 -21.64
CA ALA A 57 -18.92 -14.07 -20.71
C ALA A 57 -18.97 -12.63 -21.20
N THR A 58 -19.17 -11.65 -20.31
CA THR A 58 -18.90 -10.27 -20.70
C THR A 58 -17.39 -10.11 -20.93
N ALA A 59 -17.01 -9.24 -21.86
CA ALA A 59 -15.60 -8.92 -22.11
C ALA A 59 -14.89 -8.45 -20.83
N GLU A 60 -15.61 -7.79 -19.92
CA GLU A 60 -15.12 -7.39 -18.61
C GLU A 60 -14.81 -8.59 -17.71
N THR A 61 -15.74 -9.53 -17.54
CA THR A 61 -15.49 -10.74 -16.72
C THR A 61 -14.34 -11.57 -17.26
N ALA A 62 -14.25 -11.73 -18.58
CA ALA A 62 -13.14 -12.42 -19.24
C ALA A 62 -11.79 -11.72 -18.98
N THR A 63 -11.77 -10.39 -19.08
CA THR A 63 -10.58 -9.58 -18.78
C THR A 63 -10.17 -9.72 -17.31
N ARG A 64 -11.14 -9.72 -16.39
CA ARG A 64 -10.87 -9.91 -14.97
C ARG A 64 -10.32 -11.30 -14.65
N ALA A 65 -10.84 -12.35 -15.30
CA ALA A 65 -10.31 -13.71 -15.20
C ALA A 65 -8.82 -13.77 -15.59
N LEU A 66 -8.44 -13.11 -16.69
CA LEU A 66 -7.05 -13.01 -17.12
C LEU A 66 -6.17 -12.31 -16.09
N PHE A 67 -6.63 -11.20 -15.51
CA PHE A 67 -5.86 -10.49 -14.48
C PHE A 67 -5.72 -11.31 -13.19
N ALA A 68 -6.76 -12.05 -12.77
CA ALA A 68 -6.68 -12.95 -11.63
C ALA A 68 -5.66 -14.09 -11.86
N ALA A 69 -5.69 -14.72 -13.04
CA ALA A 69 -4.67 -15.70 -13.43
C ALA A 69 -3.26 -15.09 -13.49
N GLY A 70 -3.16 -13.83 -13.91
CA GLY A 70 -1.92 -13.04 -13.92
C GLY A 70 -1.36 -12.83 -12.52
N ALA A 71 -2.20 -12.38 -11.60
CA ALA A 71 -1.83 -12.21 -10.20
C ALA A 71 -1.42 -13.54 -9.55
N ALA A 72 -2.15 -14.63 -9.79
CA ALA A 72 -1.76 -15.96 -9.32
C ALA A 72 -0.36 -16.35 -9.82
N THR A 73 -0.09 -16.13 -11.11
CA THR A 73 1.21 -16.42 -11.73
C THR A 73 2.33 -15.55 -11.15
N ILE A 74 2.05 -14.29 -10.83
CA ILE A 74 3.03 -13.38 -10.21
C ILE A 74 3.34 -13.80 -8.77
N LEU A 75 2.32 -14.15 -7.99
CA LEU A 75 2.47 -14.58 -6.59
C LEU A 75 3.24 -15.90 -6.48
N ASP A 76 2.98 -16.85 -7.38
CA ASP A 76 3.69 -18.15 -7.45
C ASP A 76 5.19 -18.04 -7.79
N ARG A 77 5.65 -16.90 -8.32
CA ARG A 77 7.08 -16.67 -8.54
C ARG A 77 7.87 -16.63 -7.23
N GLY A 78 7.21 -16.40 -6.10
CA GLY A 78 7.84 -16.26 -4.79
C GLY A 78 8.75 -15.04 -4.65
N ARG A 79 8.68 -14.08 -5.59
CA ARG A 79 9.45 -12.83 -5.54
C ARG A 79 8.71 -11.79 -4.71
N TYR A 80 9.45 -11.04 -3.91
CA TYR A 80 8.94 -9.94 -3.08
C TYR A 80 9.32 -8.62 -3.74
N ASP A 81 8.50 -8.22 -4.70
CA ASP A 81 8.71 -7.06 -5.57
C ASP A 81 7.41 -6.29 -5.83
N TRP A 82 7.50 -5.24 -6.66
CA TRP A 82 6.38 -4.41 -7.08
C TRP A 82 5.25 -5.20 -7.76
N GLY A 83 5.59 -6.28 -8.47
CA GLY A 83 4.61 -7.20 -9.07
C GLY A 83 3.79 -7.90 -8.00
N ARG A 84 4.44 -8.40 -6.94
CA ARG A 84 3.75 -8.99 -5.78
C ARG A 84 2.78 -8.00 -5.14
N LEU A 85 3.17 -6.76 -4.92
CA LEU A 85 2.28 -5.74 -4.33
C LEU A 85 1.02 -5.51 -5.17
N ARG A 86 1.15 -5.44 -6.50
CA ARG A 86 -0.02 -5.30 -7.40
C ARG A 86 -0.88 -6.55 -7.41
N ALA A 87 -0.26 -7.74 -7.41
CA ALA A 87 -0.98 -8.99 -7.36
C ALA A 87 -1.76 -9.15 -6.05
N THR A 88 -1.15 -8.79 -4.92
CA THR A 88 -1.82 -8.71 -3.61
C THR A 88 -2.97 -7.72 -3.63
N GLY A 89 -2.77 -6.50 -4.16
CA GLY A 89 -3.85 -5.51 -4.28
C GLY A 89 -4.99 -5.95 -5.20
N LEU A 90 -4.72 -6.74 -6.24
CA LEU A 90 -5.78 -7.36 -7.05
C LEU A 90 -6.50 -8.46 -6.27
N ALA A 91 -5.76 -9.34 -5.59
CA ALA A 91 -6.33 -10.43 -4.82
C ALA A 91 -7.29 -9.92 -3.75
N LEU A 92 -6.86 -8.94 -2.95
CA LEU A 92 -7.67 -8.31 -1.91
C LEU A 92 -8.97 -7.72 -2.48
N ARG A 93 -8.89 -6.99 -3.60
CA ARG A 93 -10.07 -6.41 -4.26
C ARG A 93 -11.03 -7.49 -4.74
N LEU A 94 -10.54 -8.55 -5.38
CA LEU A 94 -11.38 -9.64 -5.89
C LEU A 94 -12.04 -10.44 -4.76
N THR A 95 -11.33 -10.70 -3.67
CA THR A 95 -11.89 -11.40 -2.52
C THR A 95 -12.97 -10.56 -1.83
N ALA A 96 -12.74 -9.27 -1.64
CA ALA A 96 -13.65 -8.39 -0.90
C ALA A 96 -14.79 -7.81 -1.76
N GLU A 97 -14.81 -8.06 -3.06
CA GLU A 97 -15.82 -7.48 -3.96
C GLU A 97 -17.25 -7.87 -3.58
N ALA A 98 -17.46 -9.14 -3.25
CA ALA A 98 -18.76 -9.69 -2.86
C ALA A 98 -19.02 -9.56 -1.35
N ASP A 99 -18.08 -9.05 -0.57
CA ASP A 99 -18.28 -8.84 0.86
C ASP A 99 -19.34 -7.75 1.08
N PRO A 100 -20.30 -7.92 2.00
CA PRO A 100 -21.35 -6.92 2.18
C PRO A 100 -20.92 -5.71 3.02
N ALA A 101 -19.77 -5.77 3.70
CA ALA A 101 -19.39 -4.82 4.73
C ALA A 101 -18.10 -4.05 4.43
N ILE A 102 -17.12 -4.66 3.77
CA ILE A 102 -15.80 -4.05 3.53
C ILE A 102 -15.30 -4.23 2.10
N ARG A 103 -14.55 -3.25 1.62
CA ARG A 103 -13.73 -3.30 0.39
C ARG A 103 -12.28 -3.20 0.79
N LEU A 104 -11.43 -4.00 0.16
CA LEU A 104 -10.00 -4.07 0.47
C LEU A 104 -9.15 -3.56 -0.67
N ALA A 105 -8.15 -2.77 -0.32
CA ALA A 105 -7.00 -2.42 -1.17
C ALA A 105 -5.71 -2.87 -0.47
N VAL A 106 -4.58 -2.85 -1.18
CA VAL A 106 -3.28 -3.26 -0.60
C VAL A 106 -2.86 -2.39 0.58
N ASP A 107 -3.32 -1.16 0.60
CA ASP A 107 -2.92 -0.12 1.52
C ASP A 107 -4.12 0.45 2.30
N ASP A 108 -5.36 0.10 1.97
CA ASP A 108 -6.57 0.69 2.55
C ASP A 108 -7.72 -0.31 2.75
N VAL A 109 -8.67 0.09 3.61
CA VAL A 109 -9.97 -0.56 3.78
C VAL A 109 -11.06 0.49 3.73
N GLU A 110 -12.10 0.22 2.95
CA GLU A 110 -13.29 1.06 2.89
C GLU A 110 -14.48 0.28 3.43
N LEU A 111 -15.33 0.93 4.21
CA LEU A 111 -16.59 0.35 4.63
C LEU A 111 -17.61 0.53 3.50
N VAL A 112 -18.36 -0.51 3.17
CA VAL A 112 -19.45 -0.42 2.16
C VAL A 112 -20.51 0.57 2.60
N ASN A 113 -20.81 0.58 3.90
CA ASN A 113 -21.73 1.52 4.53
C ASN A 113 -21.01 2.20 5.69
N GLY A 114 -20.86 3.52 5.63
CA GLY A 114 -20.25 4.32 6.69
C GLY A 114 -18.78 4.65 6.46
N THR A 115 -18.03 4.88 7.54
CA THR A 115 -16.62 5.29 7.51
C THR A 115 -15.79 4.63 8.61
N THR A 116 -14.50 4.39 8.38
CA THR A 116 -13.55 3.93 9.41
C THR A 116 -13.35 4.97 10.52
N GLU A 117 -13.77 6.22 10.29
CA GLU A 117 -13.72 7.28 11.28
C GLU A 117 -14.87 7.22 12.31
N SER A 118 -15.86 6.34 12.11
CA SER A 118 -16.96 6.13 13.05
C SER A 118 -16.86 4.74 13.67
N GLY A 119 -16.69 4.67 15.00
CA GLY A 119 -16.62 3.42 15.73
C GLY A 119 -17.89 2.57 15.60
N ALA A 120 -19.06 3.20 15.50
CA ALA A 120 -20.32 2.50 15.27
C ALA A 120 -20.35 1.80 13.90
N ASP A 121 -19.94 2.49 12.84
CA ASP A 121 -19.87 1.93 11.49
C ASP A 121 -18.83 0.81 11.42
N VAL A 122 -17.68 0.99 12.06
CA VAL A 122 -16.62 -0.03 12.14
C VAL A 122 -17.11 -1.30 12.84
N VAL A 123 -17.81 -1.19 13.97
CA VAL A 123 -18.36 -2.36 14.68
C VAL A 123 -19.44 -3.05 13.83
N SER A 124 -20.29 -2.27 13.16
CA SER A 124 -21.29 -2.80 12.24
C SER A 124 -20.63 -3.58 11.09
N ALA A 125 -19.60 -3.01 10.47
CA ALA A 125 -18.86 -3.66 9.39
C ALA A 125 -18.14 -4.92 9.86
N ALA A 126 -17.49 -4.88 11.04
CA ALA A 126 -16.82 -6.04 11.64
C ALA A 126 -17.79 -7.22 11.88
N ALA A 127 -19.03 -6.93 12.29
CA ALA A 127 -20.07 -7.95 12.45
C ALA A 127 -20.66 -8.44 11.11
N GLY A 128 -20.62 -7.60 10.07
CA GLY A 128 -21.17 -7.90 8.75
C GLY A 128 -20.23 -8.67 7.82
N THR A 129 -18.92 -8.73 8.11
CA THR A 129 -17.95 -9.47 7.31
C THR A 129 -17.57 -10.81 7.93
N ALA A 130 -17.39 -11.83 7.09
CA ALA A 130 -16.80 -13.11 7.48
C ALA A 130 -15.28 -13.19 7.22
N LEU A 131 -14.69 -12.14 6.62
CA LEU A 131 -13.32 -12.19 6.12
C LEU A 131 -12.28 -12.40 7.23
N PHE A 132 -12.56 -11.95 8.45
CA PHE A 132 -11.62 -12.05 9.59
C PHE A 132 -11.86 -13.26 10.49
N ALA A 133 -12.94 -14.03 10.26
CA ALA A 133 -13.33 -15.13 11.14
C ALA A 133 -12.22 -16.19 11.29
N PRO A 134 -11.53 -16.64 10.22
CA PRO A 134 -10.48 -17.64 10.34
C PRO A 134 -9.33 -17.19 11.26
N GLU A 135 -8.87 -15.95 11.14
CA GLU A 135 -7.78 -15.42 11.97
C GLU A 135 -8.23 -15.16 13.42
N ALA A 136 -9.48 -14.75 13.62
CA ALA A 136 -10.07 -14.61 14.95
C ALA A 136 -10.17 -15.96 15.69
N ASP A 137 -10.55 -17.03 14.99
CA ASP A 137 -10.58 -18.38 15.54
C ASP A 137 -9.18 -18.89 15.89
N ARG A 138 -8.19 -18.67 15.01
CA ARG A 138 -6.80 -19.08 15.25
C ARG A 138 -6.17 -18.30 16.40
N ALA A 139 -6.46 -17.00 16.53
CA ALA A 139 -6.06 -16.18 17.68
C ALA A 139 -6.56 -16.79 19.01
N ARG A 140 -7.83 -17.22 19.04
CA ARG A 140 -8.44 -17.87 20.21
C ARG A 140 -7.75 -19.19 20.56
N SER A 141 -7.42 -20.01 19.55
CA SER A 141 -6.68 -21.26 19.77
C SER A 141 -5.23 -21.05 20.19
N TRP A 142 -4.57 -20.00 19.71
CA TRP A 142 -3.18 -19.68 20.03
C TRP A 142 -3.00 -19.22 21.48
N ALA A 143 -3.96 -18.48 22.03
CA ALA A 143 -3.95 -18.02 23.41
C ALA A 143 -5.19 -18.52 24.18
N PRO A 144 -5.27 -19.81 24.57
CA PRO A 144 -6.39 -20.32 25.33
C PRO A 144 -6.35 -19.79 26.76
N GLY A 145 -7.44 -19.15 27.22
CA GLY A 145 -7.55 -18.55 28.57
C GLY A 145 -6.63 -17.34 28.88
N ALA A 146 -5.52 -17.16 28.18
CA ALA A 146 -4.55 -16.08 28.44
C ALA A 146 -5.05 -14.68 28.04
N ARG A 147 -4.49 -13.64 28.68
CA ARG A 147 -4.62 -12.25 28.23
C ARG A 147 -3.61 -11.97 27.12
N VAL A 148 -4.02 -11.20 26.12
CA VAL A 148 -3.20 -10.85 24.94
C VAL A 148 -3.17 -9.34 24.72
N HIS A 149 -2.08 -8.88 24.10
CA HIS A 149 -1.88 -7.51 23.65
C HIS A 149 -2.29 -7.43 22.19
N LEU A 150 -3.37 -6.71 21.89
CA LEU A 150 -3.86 -6.53 20.54
C LEU A 150 -3.30 -5.21 20.01
N LEU A 151 -2.39 -5.31 19.03
CA LEU A 151 -1.60 -4.18 18.53
C LEU A 151 -2.32 -3.44 17.40
N VAL A 152 -2.91 -2.29 17.73
CA VAL A 152 -3.68 -1.45 16.81
C VAL A 152 -2.93 -0.13 16.55
N GLU A 153 -2.28 -0.07 15.39
CA GLU A 153 -1.45 1.04 14.93
C GLU A 153 -2.19 2.00 13.97
N THR A 154 -3.21 1.51 13.27
CA THR A 154 -3.99 2.29 12.31
C THR A 154 -5.49 2.03 12.48
N ASP A 155 -6.31 2.95 11.98
CA ASP A 155 -7.76 2.81 11.89
C ASP A 155 -8.18 1.60 11.05
N GLN A 156 -7.41 1.28 10.02
CA GLN A 156 -7.65 0.18 9.08
C GLN A 156 -7.70 -1.18 9.77
N GLN A 157 -6.98 -1.33 10.89
CA GLN A 157 -6.96 -2.57 11.67
C GLN A 157 -8.20 -2.73 12.57
N VAL A 158 -8.96 -1.68 12.84
CA VAL A 158 -10.02 -1.69 13.87
C VAL A 158 -11.14 -2.70 13.57
N PRO A 159 -11.65 -2.88 12.33
CA PRO A 159 -12.63 -3.92 12.03
C PRO A 159 -12.12 -5.32 12.39
N ALA A 160 -10.88 -5.64 12.02
CA ALA A 160 -10.29 -6.94 12.30
C ALA A 160 -9.95 -7.11 13.79
N ALA A 161 -9.48 -6.05 14.45
CA ALA A 161 -9.25 -6.03 15.89
C ALA A 161 -10.55 -6.26 16.68
N ALA A 162 -11.67 -5.69 16.23
CA ALA A 162 -12.98 -5.92 16.82
C ALA A 162 -13.41 -7.39 16.70
N ALA A 163 -13.25 -8.01 15.52
CA ALA A 163 -13.56 -9.43 15.32
C ALA A 163 -12.70 -10.33 16.23
N VAL A 164 -11.39 -10.06 16.33
CA VAL A 164 -10.47 -10.78 17.22
C VAL A 164 -10.83 -10.59 18.69
N ALA A 165 -11.14 -9.37 19.12
CA ALA A 165 -11.50 -9.09 20.51
C ALA A 165 -12.82 -9.79 20.92
N VAL A 166 -13.81 -9.83 20.03
CA VAL A 166 -15.06 -10.60 20.23
C VAL A 166 -14.76 -12.08 20.39
N ALA A 167 -13.93 -12.67 19.52
CA ALA A 167 -13.59 -14.10 19.59
C ALA A 167 -12.83 -14.48 20.88
N LEU A 168 -11.96 -13.60 21.36
CA LEU A 168 -11.17 -13.83 22.58
C LEU A 168 -11.94 -13.56 23.87
N GLY A 169 -12.89 -12.63 23.83
CA GLY A 169 -13.53 -12.03 24.99
C GLY A 169 -12.84 -10.72 25.40
N PRO A 170 -13.55 -9.57 25.47
CA PRO A 170 -12.93 -8.24 25.68
C PRO A 170 -12.03 -8.14 26.94
N HIS A 171 -12.39 -8.80 28.04
CA HIS A 171 -11.63 -8.80 29.31
C HIS A 171 -10.24 -9.45 29.24
N ARG A 172 -9.99 -10.20 28.16
CA ARG A 172 -8.74 -10.88 27.87
C ARG A 172 -7.87 -10.10 26.89
N VAL A 173 -8.28 -8.89 26.52
CA VAL A 173 -7.57 -8.03 25.58
C VAL A 173 -6.99 -6.83 26.31
N THR A 174 -5.73 -6.54 26.03
CA THR A 174 -5.08 -5.27 26.30
C THR A 174 -4.83 -4.60 24.95
N LEU A 175 -5.50 -3.49 24.68
CA LEU A 175 -5.27 -2.69 23.47
C LEU A 175 -3.99 -1.88 23.62
N CYS A 176 -3.14 -1.92 22.59
CA CYS A 176 -1.86 -1.22 22.53
C CYS A 176 -1.59 -0.72 21.11
N GLY A 177 -0.54 0.07 20.93
CA GLY A 177 -0.19 0.71 19.65
C GLY A 177 -0.66 2.16 19.54
N ARG A 178 -0.14 2.87 18.53
CA ARG A 178 -0.31 4.32 18.38
C ARG A 178 -1.78 4.74 18.24
N PHE A 179 -2.55 3.99 17.45
CA PHE A 179 -3.97 4.31 17.23
C PHE A 179 -4.81 4.01 18.48
N ALA A 180 -4.57 2.87 19.14
CA ALA A 180 -5.24 2.55 20.41
C ALA A 180 -5.01 3.61 21.49
N ALA A 181 -3.77 4.11 21.61
CA ALA A 181 -3.43 5.16 22.56
C ALA A 181 -4.16 6.49 22.23
N ALA A 182 -4.16 6.90 20.96
CA ALA A 182 -4.81 8.14 20.52
C ALA A 182 -6.34 8.13 20.66
N HIS A 183 -6.98 6.98 20.46
CA HIS A 183 -8.44 6.84 20.44
C HIS A 183 -9.01 6.05 21.63
N ARG A 184 -8.26 5.97 22.74
CA ARG A 184 -8.62 5.20 23.94
C ARG A 184 -10.07 5.41 24.40
N ARG A 185 -10.54 6.66 24.45
CA ARG A 185 -11.89 7.00 24.91
C ARG A 185 -12.97 6.42 23.99
N ALA A 186 -12.82 6.60 22.68
CA ALA A 186 -13.79 6.13 21.70
C ALA A 186 -13.78 4.60 21.64
N LEU A 187 -12.60 3.98 21.56
CA LEU A 187 -12.46 2.52 21.55
C LEU A 187 -13.11 1.87 22.77
N ARG A 188 -12.92 2.42 23.98
CA ARG A 188 -13.54 1.89 25.21
C ARG A 188 -15.08 1.94 25.18
N ALA A 189 -15.67 2.85 24.42
CA ALA A 189 -17.13 2.95 24.29
C ALA A 189 -17.71 1.89 23.34
N LEU A 190 -16.88 1.21 22.54
CA LEU A 190 -17.32 0.20 21.58
C LEU A 190 -17.47 -1.16 22.26
N ALA A 191 -18.57 -1.86 21.98
CA ALA A 191 -18.89 -3.15 22.60
C ALA A 191 -17.74 -4.20 22.50
N PRO A 192 -17.02 -4.35 21.37
CA PRO A 192 -15.89 -5.29 21.27
C PRO A 192 -14.74 -5.01 22.25
N PHE A 193 -14.63 -3.79 22.79
CA PHE A 193 -13.51 -3.36 23.64
C PHE A 193 -13.95 -2.85 25.02
N ALA A 194 -15.25 -2.91 25.34
CA ALA A 194 -15.81 -2.35 26.58
C ALA A 194 -15.15 -2.92 27.86
N GLY A 195 -14.65 -4.17 27.79
CA GLY A 195 -13.94 -4.84 28.87
C GLY A 195 -12.41 -4.84 28.77
N ALA A 196 -11.84 -4.24 27.72
CA ALA A 196 -10.42 -4.30 27.42
C ALA A 196 -9.60 -3.32 28.28
N GLU A 197 -8.38 -3.74 28.62
CA GLU A 197 -7.37 -2.85 29.20
C GLU A 197 -6.64 -2.07 28.10
N PHE A 198 -5.91 -1.04 28.48
CA PHE A 198 -5.11 -0.23 27.55
C PHE A 198 -3.70 -0.08 28.11
N GLU A 199 -2.70 -0.28 27.24
CA GLU A 199 -1.29 -0.06 27.56
C GLU A 199 -0.69 0.92 26.56
N ASP A 200 0.05 1.90 27.04
CA ASP A 200 0.80 2.86 26.21
C ASP A 200 2.13 2.25 25.70
N TRP A 201 2.03 1.04 25.16
CA TRP A 201 3.13 0.33 24.53
C TRP A 201 2.97 0.36 23.01
N THR A 202 4.08 0.59 22.30
CA THR A 202 4.18 0.55 20.84
C THR A 202 5.54 -0.04 20.49
N PRO A 203 5.63 -1.11 19.68
CA PRO A 203 6.91 -1.69 19.32
C PRO A 203 7.67 -0.78 18.33
N SER A 204 8.99 -0.95 18.28
CA SER A 204 9.75 -0.54 17.10
C SER A 204 9.42 -1.48 15.94
N TRP A 205 9.60 -1.01 14.71
CA TRP A 205 9.28 -1.76 13.51
C TRP A 205 10.53 -2.04 12.68
N ARG A 206 10.52 -3.15 11.94
CA ARG A 206 11.49 -3.44 10.89
C ARG A 206 10.78 -3.93 9.65
N LEU A 207 11.47 -3.81 8.52
CA LEU A 207 11.07 -4.52 7.32
C LEU A 207 11.16 -6.03 7.57
N ARG A 208 10.17 -6.75 7.10
CA ARG A 208 10.21 -8.21 7.04
C ARG A 208 11.37 -8.66 6.17
N ARG A 209 11.96 -9.79 6.54
CA ARG A 209 13.16 -10.32 5.88
C ARG A 209 12.97 -10.54 4.37
N GLU A 210 11.78 -10.92 3.96
CA GLU A 210 11.45 -11.20 2.56
C GLU A 210 11.40 -9.93 1.71
N TRP A 211 11.08 -8.79 2.32
CA TRP A 211 11.04 -7.47 1.66
C TRP A 211 12.36 -6.70 1.79
N ALA A 212 13.22 -7.08 2.74
CA ALA A 212 14.53 -6.47 2.91
C ALA A 212 15.54 -7.02 1.89
N PRO A 213 16.52 -6.19 1.44
CA PRO A 213 17.71 -6.68 0.78
C PRO A 213 18.36 -7.83 1.57
N ALA A 214 18.88 -8.83 0.83
CA ALA A 214 19.36 -10.07 1.42
C ALA A 214 20.42 -9.82 2.51
N GLY A 215 20.12 -10.24 3.74
CA GLY A 215 21.04 -10.15 4.88
C GLY A 215 20.95 -8.85 5.68
N GLU A 216 20.05 -7.93 5.34
CA GLU A 216 19.89 -6.66 6.08
C GLU A 216 18.72 -6.70 7.09
N ASP A 217 18.96 -6.24 8.32
CA ASP A 217 17.93 -5.96 9.34
C ASP A 217 17.59 -4.47 9.30
N ILE A 218 16.68 -4.09 8.41
CA ILE A 218 16.33 -2.68 8.17
C ILE A 218 15.27 -2.21 9.16
N ARG A 219 15.62 -1.24 10.00
CA ARG A 219 14.68 -0.58 10.91
C ARG A 219 13.75 0.35 10.15
N TRP A 220 12.49 0.39 10.56
CA TRP A 220 11.51 1.32 10.01
C TRP A 220 11.38 2.55 10.91
N VAL A 221 11.60 3.73 10.33
CA VAL A 221 11.61 5.02 11.03
C VAL A 221 10.51 5.90 10.47
N ARG A 222 9.58 6.33 11.33
CA ARG A 222 8.49 7.27 10.98
C ARG A 222 8.73 8.68 11.53
N ASP A 223 9.61 8.80 12.51
CA ASP A 223 9.90 10.04 13.21
C ASP A 223 11.39 10.11 13.56
N ALA A 224 11.99 11.30 13.59
CA ALA A 224 13.43 11.44 13.78
C ALA A 224 13.93 10.82 15.11
N HIS A 225 13.11 10.84 16.16
CA HIS A 225 13.43 10.29 17.47
C HIS A 225 13.48 8.75 17.51
N GLN A 226 12.91 8.06 16.51
CA GLN A 226 12.93 6.59 16.42
C GLN A 226 14.23 6.07 15.82
N TRP A 227 15.04 6.95 15.20
CA TRP A 227 16.31 6.56 14.62
C TRP A 227 17.36 6.34 15.72
N HIS A 228 18.10 5.24 15.58
CA HIS A 228 19.23 4.91 16.43
C HIS A 228 20.46 4.55 15.58
N PRO A 229 21.69 4.92 16.01
CA PRO A 229 22.89 4.64 15.24
C PRO A 229 23.21 3.14 15.15
N GLY A 230 23.89 2.74 14.07
CA GLY A 230 24.52 1.42 13.96
C GLY A 230 23.68 0.33 13.30
N ARG A 231 22.52 0.66 12.71
CA ARG A 231 21.73 -0.27 11.89
C ARG A 231 21.21 0.41 10.62
N PRO A 232 21.13 -0.31 9.49
CA PRO A 232 20.41 0.16 8.31
C PRO A 232 18.97 0.54 8.65
N TRP A 233 18.45 1.57 8.00
CA TRP A 233 17.07 1.99 8.19
C TRP A 233 16.42 2.46 6.89
N ALA A 234 15.10 2.40 6.86
CA ALA A 234 14.26 3.00 5.84
C ALA A 234 13.12 3.75 6.54
N GLY A 235 12.49 4.69 5.86
CA GLY A 235 11.46 5.49 6.52
C GLY A 235 10.43 6.15 5.63
N TRP A 236 9.41 6.66 6.31
CA TRP A 236 8.38 7.51 5.74
C TRP A 236 8.25 8.73 6.63
N LEU A 237 8.77 9.88 6.15
CA LEU A 237 8.98 11.07 6.96
C LEU A 237 8.28 12.29 6.37
N ALA A 238 7.89 13.20 7.26
CA ALA A 238 7.62 14.57 6.87
C ALA A 238 8.95 15.33 6.64
N PRO A 239 9.01 16.33 5.73
CA PRO A 239 10.19 17.16 5.51
C PRO A 239 10.84 17.69 6.79
N GLU A 240 10.03 18.19 7.72
CA GLU A 240 10.46 18.72 9.02
C GLU A 240 11.08 17.66 9.93
N GLN A 241 10.72 16.38 9.78
CA GLN A 241 11.37 15.28 10.51
C GLN A 241 12.69 14.88 9.85
N ALA A 242 12.77 14.93 8.53
CA ALA A 242 13.99 14.59 7.80
C ALA A 242 15.14 15.52 8.21
N VAL A 243 14.93 16.83 8.29
CA VAL A 243 16.00 17.79 8.66
C VAL A 243 16.49 17.65 10.10
N LEU A 244 15.74 16.99 10.99
CA LEU A 244 16.15 16.74 12.38
C LEU A 244 17.11 15.56 12.50
N LEU A 245 17.22 14.71 11.46
CA LEU A 245 18.14 13.57 11.48
C LEU A 245 19.59 14.05 11.30
N PRO A 246 20.54 13.55 12.12
CA PRO A 246 21.94 13.92 11.98
C PRO A 246 22.53 13.34 10.68
N ALA A 247 23.56 13.98 10.11
CA ALA A 247 24.18 13.55 8.85
C ALA A 247 24.62 12.06 8.82
N ARG A 248 25.01 11.51 9.98
CA ARG A 248 25.35 10.08 10.12
C ARG A 248 24.17 9.14 9.86
N ALA A 249 22.94 9.55 10.18
CA ALA A 249 21.75 8.74 9.94
C ALA A 249 21.60 8.44 8.44
N TRP A 250 21.84 9.44 7.60
CA TRP A 250 21.68 9.33 6.15
C TRP A 250 22.65 8.34 5.48
N ARG A 251 23.81 8.06 6.09
CA ARG A 251 24.76 7.06 5.57
C ARG A 251 24.18 5.63 5.63
N ASP A 252 23.43 5.34 6.68
CA ASP A 252 22.81 4.04 6.93
C ASP A 252 21.40 3.94 6.31
N CYS A 253 20.93 5.00 5.64
CA CYS A 253 19.62 5.02 4.99
C CYS A 253 19.64 4.13 3.73
N ARG A 254 18.64 3.25 3.62
CA ARG A 254 18.35 2.39 2.47
C ARG A 254 17.22 2.91 1.59
N GLY A 255 16.53 3.93 2.05
CA GLY A 255 15.50 4.61 1.30
C GLY A 255 14.53 5.33 2.23
N VAL A 256 14.05 6.50 1.82
CA VAL A 256 13.03 7.24 2.54
C VAL A 256 12.01 7.83 1.55
N ALA A 257 10.74 7.68 1.88
CA ALA A 257 9.65 8.39 1.23
C ALA A 257 9.31 9.65 2.03
N LEU A 258 9.33 10.81 1.37
CA LEU A 258 9.00 12.11 1.96
C LEU A 258 7.57 12.50 1.61
N THR A 259 6.78 12.88 2.62
CA THR A 259 5.40 13.36 2.44
C THR A 259 5.37 14.86 2.17
N VAL A 260 5.27 15.22 0.89
CA VAL A 260 5.39 16.60 0.43
C VAL A 260 4.02 17.13 0.05
N ALA A 261 3.59 18.22 0.67
CA ALA A 261 2.33 18.89 0.35
C ALA A 261 2.51 20.03 -0.66
N ARG A 262 3.60 20.81 -0.53
CA ARG A 262 3.97 21.88 -1.47
C ARG A 262 5.41 21.69 -1.91
N PHE A 263 5.65 21.79 -3.22
CA PHE A 263 6.97 21.67 -3.82
C PHE A 263 7.20 22.76 -4.85
N SER A 264 8.13 23.67 -4.58
CA SER A 264 8.61 24.66 -5.55
C SER A 264 10.05 24.37 -5.98
N ALA A 265 10.91 24.07 -5.02
CA ALA A 265 12.30 23.63 -5.15
C ALA A 265 12.70 22.83 -3.90
N TRP A 266 13.84 22.14 -3.94
CA TRP A 266 14.34 21.37 -2.80
C TRP A 266 14.74 22.22 -1.59
N SER A 267 15.02 23.51 -1.80
CA SER A 267 15.24 24.48 -0.72
C SER A 267 13.95 25.02 -0.09
N ALA A 268 12.78 24.67 -0.63
CA ALA A 268 11.47 25.17 -0.19
C ALA A 268 10.39 24.07 -0.38
N VAL A 269 10.37 23.14 0.57
CA VAL A 269 9.44 22.00 0.62
C VAL A 269 8.58 22.10 1.87
N THR A 270 7.26 21.97 1.71
CA THR A 270 6.32 22.01 2.85
C THR A 270 5.66 20.65 3.07
N GLY A 271 5.69 20.16 4.31
CA GLY A 271 5.03 18.93 4.76
C GLY A 271 3.61 19.14 5.31
N VAL A 272 3.09 18.13 6.02
CA VAL A 272 1.74 18.18 6.63
C VAL A 272 1.60 19.26 7.69
N SER A 273 2.68 19.64 8.39
CA SER A 273 2.66 20.71 9.39
C SER A 273 2.48 22.12 8.80
N GLY A 274 2.75 22.30 7.50
CA GLY A 274 2.75 23.62 6.88
C GLY A 274 4.05 24.40 7.09
N VAL A 275 5.08 23.79 7.68
CA VAL A 275 6.41 24.39 7.85
C VAL A 275 7.21 24.26 6.55
N ASP A 276 7.71 25.38 6.04
CA ASP A 276 8.63 25.38 4.91
C ASP A 276 10.02 24.93 5.34
N THR A 277 10.59 23.98 4.59
CA THR A 277 11.79 23.24 4.98
C THR A 277 12.78 23.16 3.82
N ASP A 278 14.04 23.48 4.08
CA ASP A 278 15.14 23.27 3.15
C ASP A 278 15.64 21.82 3.23
N LEU A 279 15.41 21.06 2.16
CA LEU A 279 15.84 19.68 2.00
C LEU A 279 17.07 19.53 1.10
N GLU A 280 17.68 20.61 0.60
CA GLU A 280 18.83 20.54 -0.31
C GLU A 280 20.03 19.84 0.35
N THR A 281 20.23 20.08 1.66
CA THR A 281 21.27 19.39 2.42
C THR A 281 20.97 17.91 2.60
N VAL A 282 19.71 17.54 2.87
CA VAL A 282 19.29 16.13 2.99
C VAL A 282 19.47 15.41 1.65
N ARG A 283 19.02 16.03 0.55
CA ARG A 283 19.16 15.52 -0.81
C ARG A 283 20.61 15.20 -1.15
N ARG A 284 21.54 16.14 -0.89
CA ARG A 284 22.98 15.94 -1.14
C ARG A 284 23.61 14.84 -0.28
N LEU A 285 23.15 14.65 0.95
CA LEU A 285 23.68 13.62 1.85
C LEU A 285 23.20 12.21 1.48
N VAL A 286 21.96 12.09 1.02
CA VAL A 286 21.31 10.80 0.78
C VAL A 286 21.48 10.30 -0.65
N GLY A 287 21.49 11.20 -1.62
CA GLY A 287 21.38 10.86 -3.04
C GLY A 287 19.93 10.75 -3.49
N ASP A 288 19.69 11.11 -4.76
CA ASP A 288 18.36 11.16 -5.36
C ASP A 288 17.72 9.76 -5.49
N ASP A 289 18.52 8.70 -5.58
CA ASP A 289 18.08 7.31 -5.72
C ASP A 289 17.43 6.75 -4.45
N ARG A 290 17.85 7.25 -3.29
CA ARG A 290 17.33 6.82 -1.98
C ARG A 290 16.20 7.70 -1.46
N LEU A 291 15.85 8.75 -2.19
CA LEU A 291 14.75 9.64 -1.85
C LEU A 291 13.59 9.40 -2.81
N ALA A 292 12.40 9.29 -2.23
CA ALA A 292 11.13 9.22 -2.93
C ALA A 292 10.20 10.31 -2.40
N VAL A 293 9.27 10.77 -3.22
CA VAL A 293 8.25 11.74 -2.81
C VAL A 293 6.86 11.14 -2.95
N GLU A 294 6.12 11.16 -1.86
CA GLU A 294 4.67 11.03 -1.86
C GLU A 294 4.07 12.43 -1.84
N LEU A 295 3.51 12.86 -2.98
CA LEU A 295 2.91 14.17 -3.12
C LEU A 295 1.49 14.15 -2.56
N LEU A 296 1.20 15.07 -1.63
CA LEU A 296 -0.08 15.21 -0.97
C LEU A 296 -0.97 16.18 -1.74
N VAL A 297 -2.01 15.65 -2.37
CA VAL A 297 -2.97 16.38 -3.22
C VAL A 297 -4.01 17.08 -2.36
N GLY A 298 -4.30 18.36 -2.64
CA GLY A 298 -5.33 19.13 -1.93
C GLY A 298 -4.88 19.72 -0.59
N ALA A 299 -3.58 20.02 -0.46
CA ALA A 299 -3.10 20.82 0.66
C ALA A 299 -3.69 22.24 0.64
N PRO A 300 -3.84 22.92 1.78
CA PRO A 300 -4.46 24.22 1.82
C PRO A 300 -3.78 25.28 0.94
N GLY A 301 -4.60 26.04 0.20
CA GLY A 301 -4.11 27.08 -0.72
C GLY A 301 -3.38 26.54 -1.95
N LEU A 302 -3.49 25.25 -2.26
CA LEU A 302 -3.01 24.66 -3.50
C LEU A 302 -4.18 24.20 -4.36
N ASP A 303 -4.26 24.76 -5.56
CA ASP A 303 -5.23 24.37 -6.58
C ASP A 303 -4.71 23.20 -7.44
N ALA A 304 -5.50 22.89 -8.47
CA ALA A 304 -5.21 21.83 -9.42
C ALA A 304 -3.94 22.09 -10.24
N GLU A 305 -3.70 23.33 -10.63
CA GLU A 305 -2.58 23.72 -11.49
C GLU A 305 -1.26 23.64 -10.72
N ALA A 306 -1.24 24.17 -9.49
CA ALA A 306 -0.08 24.09 -8.61
C ALA A 306 0.29 22.62 -8.31
N THR A 307 -0.71 21.79 -8.00
CA THR A 307 -0.51 20.37 -7.72
C THR A 307 0.01 19.61 -8.94
N THR A 308 -0.59 19.85 -10.11
CA THR A 308 -0.17 19.21 -11.38
C THR A 308 1.25 19.63 -11.76
N THR A 309 1.58 20.90 -11.57
CA THR A 309 2.93 21.45 -11.83
C THR A 309 3.97 20.79 -10.92
N ALA A 310 3.68 20.68 -9.63
CA ALA A 310 4.55 19.98 -8.67
C ALA A 310 4.76 18.51 -9.07
N ALA A 311 3.68 17.79 -9.42
CA ALA A 311 3.75 16.40 -9.82
C ALA A 311 4.60 16.20 -11.09
N ARG A 312 4.41 17.02 -12.13
CA ARG A 312 5.19 16.96 -13.36
C ARG A 312 6.67 17.29 -13.13
N ARG A 313 6.97 18.25 -12.24
CA ARG A 313 8.35 18.57 -11.84
C ARG A 313 9.02 17.41 -11.11
N LEU A 314 8.33 16.76 -10.18
CA LEU A 314 8.86 15.60 -9.45
C LEU A 314 9.01 14.36 -10.34
N ARG A 315 8.20 14.24 -11.40
CA ARG A 315 8.28 13.13 -12.34
C ARG A 315 9.44 13.27 -13.33
N SER A 316 9.58 14.45 -13.93
CA SER A 316 10.47 14.67 -15.09
C SER A 316 11.68 15.54 -14.78
N GLY A 317 11.71 16.20 -13.61
CA GLY A 317 12.79 17.06 -13.18
C GLY A 317 13.95 16.30 -12.52
N PRO A 318 15.11 16.94 -12.36
CA PRO A 318 16.23 16.35 -11.62
C PRO A 318 15.88 16.25 -10.14
N GLY A 319 16.10 15.08 -9.54
CA GLY A 319 15.86 14.88 -8.12
C GLY A 319 15.25 13.54 -7.75
N PRO A 320 14.90 13.41 -6.46
CA PRO A 320 14.09 12.33 -5.92
C PRO A 320 12.85 12.02 -6.77
N ARG A 321 12.55 10.73 -6.91
CA ARG A 321 11.44 10.24 -7.74
C ARG A 321 10.08 10.58 -7.13
N LEU A 322 9.09 10.88 -7.97
CA LEU A 322 7.68 10.78 -7.58
C LEU A 322 7.36 9.29 -7.34
N ALA A 323 6.99 8.95 -6.10
CA ALA A 323 6.64 7.59 -5.71
C ALA A 323 5.14 7.41 -5.48
N GLY A 324 4.40 8.45 -5.09
CA GLY A 324 2.98 8.31 -4.81
C GLY A 324 2.21 9.63 -4.86
N LEU A 325 0.90 9.50 -4.98
CA LEU A 325 -0.08 10.57 -4.90
C LEU A 325 -1.09 10.19 -3.83
N SER A 326 -1.17 10.97 -2.76
CA SER A 326 -2.07 10.71 -1.65
C SER A 326 -2.88 11.95 -1.32
N PRO A 327 -4.10 11.82 -0.76
CA PRO A 327 -4.83 12.99 -0.29
C PRO A 327 -4.08 13.66 0.87
N PHE A 328 -4.01 14.98 0.85
CA PHE A 328 -3.58 15.76 2.00
C PHE A 328 -4.54 15.53 3.16
N ARG A 329 -3.99 15.23 4.33
CA ARG A 329 -4.73 14.90 5.55
C ARG A 329 -4.21 15.77 6.68
N LEU A 330 -5.08 16.62 7.21
CA LEU A 330 -4.74 17.50 8.32
C LEU A 330 -4.76 16.69 9.61
N THR A 331 -3.64 16.66 10.34
CA THR A 331 -3.53 15.89 11.59
C THR A 331 -4.62 16.30 12.59
N SER A 332 -5.31 15.31 13.17
CA SER A 332 -6.41 15.54 14.10
C SER A 332 -5.93 16.12 15.44
N ARG A 333 -6.69 17.06 16.02
CA ARG A 333 -6.36 17.65 17.32
C ARG A 333 -6.73 16.73 18.47
N THR A 334 -5.76 16.38 19.29
CA THR A 334 -5.96 16.11 20.73
C THR A 334 -5.17 17.13 21.54
N GLY A 335 -5.68 18.38 21.66
CA GLY A 335 -5.05 19.39 22.51
C GLY A 335 -5.49 20.85 22.35
N PRO A 336 -5.22 21.73 23.34
CA PRO A 336 -5.78 23.08 23.46
C PRO A 336 -5.16 24.14 22.52
N ARG A 337 -4.09 23.85 21.77
CA ARG A 337 -3.50 24.77 20.80
C ARG A 337 -3.38 24.15 19.41
N SER A 338 -4.32 24.47 18.54
CA SER A 338 -4.21 24.19 17.12
C SER A 338 -3.96 25.47 16.39
N SER A 339 -2.99 25.42 15.51
CA SER A 339 -2.89 26.40 14.45
C SER A 339 -4.21 26.41 13.67
N THR A 340 -4.82 27.59 13.56
CA THR A 340 -5.88 27.89 12.57
C THR A 340 -5.26 28.21 11.21
N MET A 341 -3.98 27.88 11.02
CA MET A 341 -3.18 28.20 9.85
C MET A 341 -2.39 26.98 9.39
N TRP A 342 -2.16 26.86 8.09
CA TRP A 342 -1.22 25.92 7.51
C TRP A 342 -0.38 26.62 6.45
N GLY A 343 0.94 26.72 6.63
CA GLY A 343 1.82 27.40 5.67
C GLY A 343 1.37 28.81 5.30
N GLY A 344 0.85 29.58 6.28
CA GLY A 344 0.30 30.92 6.10
C GLY A 344 -1.15 30.99 5.59
N VAL A 345 -1.79 29.85 5.30
CA VAL A 345 -3.18 29.78 4.83
C VAL A 345 -4.12 29.59 6.01
N PRO A 346 -5.14 30.46 6.20
CA PRO A 346 -6.13 30.29 7.25
C PRO A 346 -7.05 29.09 6.99
N LEU A 347 -7.30 28.31 8.03
CA LEU A 347 -8.11 27.11 8.01
C LEU A 347 -9.27 27.20 8.99
N THR A 348 -10.43 26.77 8.52
CA THR A 348 -11.59 26.43 9.36
C THR A 348 -11.69 24.91 9.43
N ARG A 349 -11.43 24.32 10.60
CA ARG A 349 -11.67 22.90 10.83
C ARG A 349 -13.17 22.64 10.95
N GLN A 350 -13.63 21.49 10.47
CA GLN A 350 -15.03 21.10 10.54
C GLN A 350 -15.22 20.01 11.58
N ASP A 351 -16.14 20.24 12.50
CA ASP A 351 -16.55 19.23 13.45
C ASP A 351 -17.37 18.15 12.75
N SER A 352 -17.05 16.90 13.02
CA SER A 352 -17.80 15.73 12.54
C SER A 352 -18.17 14.87 13.75
N PRO A 353 -19.23 15.20 14.50
CA PRO A 353 -19.54 14.55 15.78
C PRO A 353 -19.85 13.05 15.68
N ARG A 354 -20.11 12.53 14.48
CA ARG A 354 -20.24 11.09 14.22
C ARG A 354 -18.89 10.36 14.05
N HIS A 355 -17.81 11.11 13.91
CA HIS A 355 -16.46 10.58 13.70
C HIS A 355 -15.70 10.60 15.04
N ASP A 356 -15.93 9.59 15.86
CA ASP A 356 -15.26 9.41 17.16
C ASP A 356 -13.91 8.67 17.05
N LEU A 357 -13.58 8.16 15.86
CA LEU A 357 -12.28 7.61 15.48
C LEU A 357 -11.62 8.45 14.36
N PRO A 358 -11.55 9.79 14.45
CA PRO A 358 -11.12 10.62 13.33
C PRO A 358 -9.67 10.30 12.94
N ARG A 359 -9.44 10.02 11.65
CA ARG A 359 -8.09 9.79 11.13
C ARG A 359 -7.41 11.11 10.78
N TRP A 360 -8.20 12.09 10.38
CA TRP A 360 -7.78 13.47 10.09
C TRP A 360 -8.91 14.44 10.38
N ASP A 361 -8.57 15.71 10.58
CA ASP A 361 -9.58 16.75 10.69
C ASP A 361 -9.97 17.22 9.29
N ARG A 362 -11.28 17.31 9.05
CA ARG A 362 -11.82 17.99 7.86
C ARG A 362 -11.58 19.49 7.99
N PHE A 363 -11.34 20.16 6.87
CA PHE A 363 -11.04 21.59 6.86
C PHE A 363 -11.54 22.27 5.59
N HIS A 364 -11.68 23.60 5.67
CA HIS A 364 -11.78 24.51 4.54
C HIS A 364 -10.75 25.62 4.68
N GLY A 365 -10.23 26.10 3.56
CA GLY A 365 -9.33 27.25 3.50
C GLY A 365 -9.32 27.84 2.10
N PRO A 366 -8.94 29.12 1.94
CA PRO A 366 -8.87 29.76 0.62
C PRO A 366 -8.00 28.95 -0.35
N GLY A 367 -8.46 28.79 -1.59
CA GLY A 367 -7.73 28.10 -2.65
C GLY A 367 -7.50 26.60 -2.41
N SER A 368 -8.18 25.98 -1.45
CA SER A 368 -8.10 24.53 -1.21
C SER A 368 -9.05 23.78 -2.13
N LEU A 369 -8.63 22.64 -2.65
CA LEU A 369 -9.48 21.73 -3.40
C LEU A 369 -10.54 21.10 -2.49
N ASP A 370 -11.76 20.93 -3.01
CA ASP A 370 -12.74 20.07 -2.36
C ASP A 370 -12.41 18.58 -2.61
N ASP A 371 -13.18 17.69 -1.97
CA ASP A 371 -12.93 16.25 -2.04
C ASP A 371 -13.09 15.69 -3.48
N ALA A 372 -14.07 16.20 -4.24
CA ALA A 372 -14.37 15.73 -5.59
C ALA A 372 -13.29 16.16 -6.58
N ASP A 373 -12.84 17.41 -6.49
CA ASP A 373 -11.75 17.95 -7.28
C ASP A 373 -10.44 17.23 -6.96
N ARG A 374 -10.14 17.01 -5.66
CA ARG A 374 -8.96 16.26 -5.22
C ARG A 374 -8.94 14.84 -5.79
N GLN A 375 -10.06 14.12 -5.74
CA GLN A 375 -10.19 12.79 -6.33
C GLN A 375 -9.98 12.84 -7.86
N ARG A 376 -10.60 13.79 -8.55
CA ARG A 376 -10.47 13.96 -10.01
C ARG A 376 -9.01 14.20 -10.41
N ILE A 377 -8.31 15.10 -9.72
CA ILE A 377 -6.90 15.42 -10.00
C ILE A 377 -5.99 14.24 -9.70
N THR A 378 -6.20 13.56 -8.57
CA THR A 378 -5.44 12.36 -8.22
C THR A 378 -5.61 11.27 -9.29
N GLY A 379 -6.85 11.05 -9.74
CA GLY A 379 -7.16 10.11 -10.82
C GLY A 379 -6.52 10.49 -12.15
N ALA A 380 -6.60 11.76 -12.54
CA ALA A 380 -5.97 12.27 -13.76
C ALA A 380 -4.44 12.10 -13.76
N LEU A 381 -3.77 12.47 -12.66
CA LEU A 381 -2.32 12.32 -12.53
C LEU A 381 -1.90 10.84 -12.48
N THR A 382 -2.68 9.99 -11.82
CA THR A 382 -2.43 8.55 -11.79
C THR A 382 -2.56 7.94 -13.19
N ALA A 383 -3.56 8.36 -13.98
CA ALA A 383 -3.72 7.93 -15.36
C ALA A 383 -2.59 8.45 -16.27
N GLU A 384 -2.16 9.70 -16.09
CA GLU A 384 -1.06 10.33 -16.85
C GLU A 384 0.26 9.60 -16.59
N PHE A 385 0.56 9.23 -15.32
CA PHE A 385 1.89 8.75 -14.95
C PHE A 385 2.00 7.25 -14.70
N GLY A 386 0.91 6.54 -14.40
CA GLY A 386 0.95 5.14 -13.94
C GLY A 386 1.54 4.13 -14.94
N ALA A 387 1.58 4.48 -16.23
CA ALA A 387 2.20 3.67 -17.28
C ALA A 387 3.75 3.75 -17.30
N GLU A 388 4.34 4.78 -16.70
CA GLU A 388 5.78 5.05 -16.79
C GLU A 388 6.44 5.20 -15.42
N THR A 389 5.67 5.59 -14.41
CA THR A 389 6.13 5.80 -13.03
C THR A 389 5.53 4.73 -12.12
N GLU A 390 6.36 4.13 -11.28
CA GLU A 390 5.92 3.22 -10.22
C GLU A 390 5.25 4.01 -9.10
N LEU A 391 3.97 4.32 -9.30
CA LEU A 391 3.14 4.95 -8.29
C LEU A 391 2.66 3.88 -7.29
N TYR A 392 3.16 3.99 -6.07
CA TYR A 392 2.74 3.23 -4.89
C TYR A 392 2.65 4.15 -3.67
N PRO A 393 1.76 3.84 -2.73
CA PRO A 393 1.69 4.58 -1.48
C PRO A 393 3.03 4.47 -0.73
N GLY A 394 3.60 5.61 -0.32
CA GLY A 394 4.81 5.64 0.51
C GLY A 394 4.59 5.07 1.92
N ARG A 395 3.32 4.93 2.33
CA ARG A 395 2.93 4.31 3.59
C ARG A 395 3.25 2.81 3.70
N LEU A 396 3.43 2.11 2.58
CA LEU A 396 3.94 0.74 2.57
C LEU A 396 5.46 0.80 2.63
N ALA A 397 6.06 0.25 3.68
CA ALA A 397 7.47 0.45 3.99
C ALA A 397 8.42 -0.07 2.91
N CYS A 398 8.10 -1.21 2.28
CA CYS A 398 8.86 -1.72 1.14
C CYS A 398 8.94 -0.73 -0.04
N CYS A 399 7.96 0.16 -0.19
CA CYS A 399 7.93 1.14 -1.28
C CYS A 399 8.94 2.29 -1.09
N ALA A 400 9.38 2.51 0.15
CA ALA A 400 10.33 3.57 0.50
C ALA A 400 11.78 3.17 0.22
N LEU A 401 12.07 1.88 0.03
CA LEU A 401 13.41 1.42 -0.32
C LEU A 401 13.86 2.04 -1.64
N ALA A 402 15.15 2.36 -1.71
CA ALA A 402 15.78 2.75 -2.95
C ALA A 402 15.62 1.61 -3.98
N PRO A 403 15.32 1.91 -5.24
CA PRO A 403 15.33 0.92 -6.31
C PRO A 403 16.79 0.53 -6.60
N GLY A 404 17.36 -0.31 -5.75
CA GLY A 404 18.78 -0.69 -5.79
C GLY A 404 18.93 -2.17 -5.46
N GLY A 405 19.01 -3.00 -6.50
CA GLY A 405 19.36 -4.42 -6.39
C GLY A 405 18.71 -5.36 -7.40
N GLN A 406 17.65 -4.94 -8.08
CA GLN A 406 17.06 -5.77 -9.13
C GLN A 406 17.85 -5.60 -10.43
N PRO A 407 18.37 -6.69 -11.05
CA PRO A 407 18.95 -6.59 -12.38
C PRO A 407 17.91 -5.97 -13.31
N SER A 408 18.35 -5.22 -14.34
CA SER A 408 17.47 -4.68 -15.36
C SER A 408 16.68 -5.83 -15.98
N ALA A 409 15.52 -6.12 -15.43
CA ALA A 409 14.72 -7.22 -15.91
C ALA A 409 14.16 -6.72 -17.24
N THR A 410 14.56 -7.38 -18.32
CA THR A 410 13.93 -7.15 -19.63
C THR A 410 12.42 -7.29 -19.50
N TRP A 411 11.95 -8.12 -18.57
CA TRP A 411 10.55 -8.35 -18.24
C TRP A 411 10.07 -7.57 -17.00
N GLU A 412 8.94 -6.89 -17.13
CA GLU A 412 8.27 -6.16 -16.04
C GLU A 412 7.76 -7.11 -14.94
N PRO A 413 8.09 -6.88 -13.64
CA PRO A 413 7.61 -7.69 -12.52
C PRO A 413 6.10 -7.86 -12.47
N SER A 414 5.36 -6.81 -12.84
CA SER A 414 3.90 -6.77 -12.88
C SER A 414 3.27 -7.48 -14.08
N ALA A 415 4.08 -7.98 -15.03
CA ALA A 415 3.61 -8.66 -16.22
C ALA A 415 3.71 -10.19 -16.09
N ALA A 416 2.77 -10.92 -16.69
CA ALA A 416 2.73 -12.38 -16.72
C ALA A 416 2.22 -12.92 -18.05
N VAL A 417 2.61 -14.16 -18.36
CA VAL A 417 2.05 -14.94 -19.46
C VAL A 417 1.11 -15.96 -18.86
N VAL A 418 -0.17 -15.93 -19.24
CA VAL A 418 -1.22 -16.80 -18.70
C VAL A 418 -1.91 -17.57 -19.81
N GLU A 419 -2.39 -18.77 -19.48
CA GLU A 419 -3.33 -19.49 -20.33
C GLU A 419 -4.75 -19.23 -19.82
N ALA A 420 -5.69 -19.02 -20.73
CA ALA A 420 -7.10 -18.96 -20.40
C ALA A 420 -7.91 -19.95 -21.23
N SER A 421 -8.85 -20.61 -20.56
CA SER A 421 -9.84 -21.51 -21.15
C SER A 421 -11.04 -20.78 -21.76
N GLY A 422 -11.27 -19.52 -21.38
CA GLY A 422 -12.35 -18.68 -21.87
C GLY A 422 -11.96 -17.77 -23.02
N ALA A 423 -12.89 -16.89 -23.41
CA ALA A 423 -12.59 -15.87 -24.39
C ALA A 423 -11.60 -14.82 -23.86
N GLY A 424 -10.78 -14.24 -24.74
CA GLY A 424 -9.87 -13.14 -24.41
C GLY A 424 -10.50 -11.75 -24.62
N PRO A 425 -9.73 -10.67 -24.41
CA PRO A 425 -10.18 -9.30 -24.71
C PRO A 425 -10.46 -9.08 -26.20
N ASP A 426 -9.97 -9.96 -27.08
CA ASP A 426 -10.26 -9.97 -28.51
C ASP A 426 -11.56 -10.72 -28.87
N GLY A 427 -12.31 -11.21 -27.89
CA GLY A 427 -13.54 -11.98 -28.07
C GLY A 427 -13.32 -13.39 -28.64
N ARG A 428 -12.08 -13.78 -28.92
CA ARG A 428 -11.73 -15.10 -29.43
C ARG A 428 -11.60 -16.09 -28.27
N GLY A 429 -11.80 -17.38 -28.53
CA GLY A 429 -11.79 -18.46 -27.53
C GLY A 429 -10.45 -18.69 -26.80
N PRO A 430 -10.19 -19.90 -26.25
CA PRO A 430 -9.02 -20.19 -25.42
C PRO A 430 -7.68 -19.78 -26.02
N GLY A 431 -6.68 -19.48 -25.18
CA GLY A 431 -5.31 -19.25 -25.64
C GLY A 431 -4.37 -18.64 -24.60
N SER A 432 -3.19 -18.24 -25.06
CA SER A 432 -2.14 -17.62 -24.24
C SER A 432 -2.20 -16.10 -24.32
N PHE A 433 -2.05 -15.42 -23.19
CA PHE A 433 -2.14 -13.97 -23.08
C PHE A 433 -0.96 -13.40 -22.29
N VAL A 434 -0.50 -12.22 -22.70
CA VAL A 434 0.32 -11.36 -21.83
C VAL A 434 -0.63 -10.45 -21.09
N VAL A 435 -0.49 -10.39 -19.77
CA VAL A 435 -1.22 -9.50 -18.89
C VAL A 435 -0.24 -8.65 -18.10
N ASN A 436 -0.58 -7.39 -17.84
CA ASN A 436 0.22 -6.51 -17.01
C ASN A 436 -0.65 -5.81 -15.97
N LEU A 437 -0.43 -6.12 -14.70
CA LEU A 437 -1.22 -5.56 -13.59
C LEU A 437 -0.98 -4.07 -13.37
N ARG A 438 0.13 -3.52 -13.88
CA ARG A 438 0.46 -2.10 -13.77
C ARG A 438 -0.31 -1.25 -14.77
N THR A 439 -0.29 -1.65 -16.04
CA THR A 439 -0.91 -0.91 -17.14
C THR A 439 -2.37 -1.29 -17.37
N GLY A 440 -2.88 -2.33 -16.70
CA GLY A 440 -4.21 -2.87 -16.98
C GLY A 440 -4.35 -3.40 -18.40
N SER A 441 -3.25 -3.76 -19.05
CA SER A 441 -3.23 -4.25 -20.43
C SER A 441 -3.24 -5.77 -20.49
N ALA A 442 -3.98 -6.32 -21.45
CA ALA A 442 -3.97 -7.73 -21.80
C ALA A 442 -4.04 -7.92 -23.32
N PHE A 443 -3.24 -8.82 -23.88
CA PHE A 443 -3.34 -9.15 -25.31
C PHE A 443 -3.00 -10.62 -25.59
N ARG A 444 -3.62 -11.17 -26.65
CA ARG A 444 -3.40 -12.55 -27.08
C ARG A 444 -2.05 -12.72 -27.79
N LEU A 445 -1.33 -13.76 -27.40
CA LEU A 445 -0.14 -14.22 -28.11
C LEU A 445 -0.50 -15.15 -29.27
N HIS A 446 0.23 -15.02 -30.37
CA HIS A 446 0.20 -16.04 -31.41
C HIS A 446 0.82 -17.34 -30.86
N PRO A 447 0.24 -18.54 -31.08
CA PRO A 447 0.70 -19.79 -30.45
C PRO A 447 2.20 -20.09 -30.67
N ARG A 448 2.73 -19.76 -31.86
CA ARG A 448 4.17 -19.90 -32.17
C ARG A 448 5.09 -18.99 -31.36
N LEU A 449 4.57 -17.88 -30.81
CA LEU A 449 5.33 -16.92 -30.01
C LEU A 449 5.21 -17.19 -28.51
N THR A 450 4.23 -17.98 -28.05
CA THR A 450 4.05 -18.29 -26.63
C THR A 450 5.32 -18.87 -25.97
N PRO A 451 6.01 -19.86 -26.54
CA PRO A 451 7.23 -20.40 -25.91
C PRO A 451 8.35 -19.36 -25.80
N VAL A 452 8.44 -18.47 -26.77
CA VAL A 452 9.44 -17.39 -26.80
C VAL A 452 9.16 -16.38 -25.69
N VAL A 453 7.92 -15.90 -25.58
CA VAL A 453 7.54 -14.91 -24.55
C VAL A 453 7.62 -15.51 -23.14
N ARG A 454 7.33 -16.81 -22.98
CA ARG A 454 7.56 -17.51 -21.69
C ARG A 454 9.02 -17.52 -21.27
N ARG A 455 9.93 -17.82 -22.20
CA ARG A 455 11.39 -17.77 -21.94
C ARG A 455 11.85 -16.35 -21.58
N LEU A 456 11.33 -15.34 -22.27
CA LEU A 456 11.57 -13.93 -21.92
C LEU A 456 11.10 -13.62 -20.50
N ALA A 457 9.88 -14.04 -20.14
CA ALA A 457 9.31 -13.82 -18.81
C ALA A 457 10.11 -14.53 -17.70
N SER A 458 10.79 -15.64 -18.02
CA SER A 458 11.72 -16.32 -17.10
C SER A 458 13.13 -15.70 -17.05
N GLY A 459 13.40 -14.65 -17.84
CA GLY A 459 14.68 -13.93 -17.85
C GLY A 459 15.67 -14.34 -18.94
N ASP A 460 15.28 -15.23 -19.86
CA ASP A 460 16.13 -15.65 -20.96
C ASP A 460 16.03 -14.67 -22.13
N ALA A 461 16.84 -13.62 -22.09
CA ALA A 461 16.89 -12.60 -23.14
C ALA A 461 17.51 -13.10 -24.47
N ALA A 462 18.27 -14.20 -24.46
CA ALA A 462 18.94 -14.72 -25.66
C ALA A 462 17.93 -15.27 -26.69
N VAL A 463 16.70 -15.59 -26.26
CA VAL A 463 15.63 -16.04 -27.16
C VAL A 463 15.29 -15.00 -28.24
N TRP A 464 15.56 -13.70 -28.00
CA TRP A 464 15.37 -12.65 -29.00
C TRP A 464 16.20 -12.86 -30.27
N GLN A 465 17.39 -13.44 -30.14
CA GLN A 465 18.34 -13.65 -31.25
C GLN A 465 17.84 -14.69 -32.25
N HIS A 466 16.92 -15.55 -31.83
CA HIS A 466 16.36 -16.63 -32.64
C HIS A 466 15.15 -16.20 -33.49
N LEU A 467 14.70 -14.95 -33.32
CA LEU A 467 13.63 -14.37 -34.13
C LEU A 467 14.20 -13.58 -35.32
N SER A 468 13.56 -13.69 -36.48
CA SER A 468 13.78 -12.75 -37.60
C SER A 468 13.50 -11.31 -37.16
N ASP A 469 14.19 -10.33 -37.74
CA ASP A 469 14.06 -8.92 -37.35
C ASP A 469 12.62 -8.40 -37.42
N THR A 470 11.86 -8.76 -38.46
CA THR A 470 10.45 -8.34 -38.60
C THR A 470 9.58 -8.83 -37.42
N VAL A 471 9.73 -10.10 -37.03
CA VAL A 471 8.99 -10.69 -35.91
C VAL A 471 9.46 -10.08 -34.59
N ARG A 472 10.77 -9.88 -34.43
CA ARG A 472 11.36 -9.26 -33.24
C ARG A 472 10.78 -7.86 -33.02
N THR A 473 10.79 -7.00 -34.05
CA THR A 473 10.27 -5.63 -33.99
C THR A 473 8.78 -5.57 -33.71
N LYS A 474 7.98 -6.45 -34.34
CA LYS A 474 6.53 -6.50 -34.10
C LYS A 474 6.21 -6.96 -32.67
N LEU A 475 6.89 -8.00 -32.19
CA LEU A 475 6.70 -8.53 -30.83
C LEU A 475 7.18 -7.54 -29.77
N SER A 476 8.35 -6.93 -29.94
CA SER A 476 8.86 -5.91 -29.01
C SER A 476 7.90 -4.73 -28.93
N GLY A 477 7.40 -4.23 -30.07
CA GLY A 477 6.40 -3.15 -30.09
C GLY A 477 5.08 -3.52 -29.39
N GLN A 478 4.64 -4.78 -29.45
CA GLN A 478 3.48 -5.24 -28.68
C GLN A 478 3.78 -5.31 -27.17
N LEU A 479 4.93 -5.87 -26.78
CA LEU A 479 5.33 -5.99 -25.38
C LEU A 479 5.58 -4.63 -24.72
N VAL A 480 6.20 -3.68 -25.43
CA VAL A 480 6.41 -2.29 -24.98
C VAL A 480 5.07 -1.59 -24.77
N ARG A 481 4.15 -1.67 -25.74
CA ARG A 481 2.81 -1.06 -25.58
C ARG A 481 2.02 -1.64 -24.42
N ALA A 482 2.17 -2.93 -24.14
CA ALA A 482 1.57 -3.57 -22.96
C ALA A 482 2.34 -3.26 -21.65
N GLY A 483 3.49 -2.60 -21.73
CA GLY A 483 4.40 -2.35 -20.60
C GLY A 483 5.09 -3.59 -20.05
N ALA A 484 5.09 -4.71 -20.79
CA ALA A 484 5.67 -5.98 -20.37
C ALA A 484 7.21 -6.00 -20.47
N ILE A 485 7.77 -5.14 -21.31
CA ILE A 485 9.22 -4.86 -21.39
C ILE A 485 9.42 -3.35 -21.49
N ARG A 486 10.57 -2.84 -21.04
CA ARG A 486 10.96 -1.44 -21.26
C ARG A 486 11.51 -1.28 -22.69
N SER A 487 11.24 -0.16 -23.34
CA SER A 487 11.91 0.17 -24.60
C SER A 487 13.43 0.25 -24.35
N PRO A 488 14.27 -0.33 -25.22
CA PRO A 488 15.68 0.07 -25.24
C PRO A 488 15.70 1.56 -25.56
N GLN A 489 16.24 2.36 -24.63
CA GLN A 489 16.53 3.78 -24.88
C GLN A 489 17.74 3.92 -25.79
#